data_AF-A0A6G3DCM1-F1
#
_entry.id   AF-A0A6G3DCM1-F1
#
_cell.length_a   1.000
_cell.length_b   1.000
_cell.length_c   1.000
_cell.angle_alpha   90.00
_cell.angle_beta   90.00
_cell.angle_gamma   90.00
#
_symmetry.space_group_name_H-M   'P 1'
#
loop_
_entity.id
_entity.type
_entity.pdbx_description
1 polymer ?
#
loop_
_entity_poly.entity_id
_entity_poly.type
_entity_poly.pdbx_seq_one_letter_code
_entity_poly.pdbx_strand_id
1 'polypeptide(L)'
;MSLSWGSVAAVLGLAVPVVAALWEFVLAGRKRLGYRVQLDTTIRDSAASGPDTTVLQRMQWDGTNLRDPSVVLLRIENAGWSPVVAGDYVAPASDPVGIRIAFPGRRVVGMTVTERSPQVPPTFFVPGAEGFETTGREVKLPKVILNRRAHYKVLAVLDREEGFTEPEFPEPEVTAGVVGGVRGGNIKKTAYYPFASRQVRWLLASLILVSATQSAFTLAGSDEAAAPLDCAAGTLHLSGSTAFAPVLREAARQYERTCPDARIPLTATSFKGSVDGLDTLAAAGADARLTDGRGLGNRLAFSDGPKSDGRPRLLPRPVALSLFTLVVHEDAGVEDLSLKQVRDIYAGTVTNWSQVKGNDVPIHLVSRNPGSGTRTTLEQQVLDGHPLPAVTTPDCAGLDRDRPGRCEVGGTGTLLDTVAATPGALGHSEVGAAAAHDDVRQVRIDGYPATLEGADQGAYPYWQTEIAYTYGEPPADSIAAGFLRYLADEVGKDIVRSKGHRPCAELDKPLLCRPDGSPAGR
;
A
#
# COMPACT_ATOMS: atom_id res chain seq x y z
N MET A 1 16.77 -18.33 -17.29
CA MET A 1 15.74 -17.78 -16.39
C MET A 1 15.57 -18.75 -15.23
N SER A 2 16.28 -18.54 -14.12
CA SER A 2 15.99 -19.24 -12.87
C SER A 2 14.70 -18.65 -12.30
N LEU A 3 13.64 -19.44 -12.17
CA LEU A 3 12.46 -18.99 -11.44
C LEU A 3 12.88 -18.72 -9.99
N SER A 4 12.55 -17.54 -9.48
CA SER A 4 12.77 -17.21 -8.08
C SER A 4 12.04 -18.23 -7.20
N TRP A 5 12.62 -18.58 -6.06
CA TRP A 5 11.99 -19.50 -5.11
C TRP A 5 10.60 -19.01 -4.66
N GLY A 6 10.40 -17.69 -4.59
CA GLY A 6 9.09 -17.07 -4.32
C GLY A 6 8.05 -17.38 -5.40
N SER A 7 8.42 -17.38 -6.68
CA SER A 7 7.52 -17.76 -7.78
C SER A 7 7.14 -19.24 -7.73
N VAL A 8 8.09 -20.11 -7.38
CA VAL A 8 7.81 -21.55 -7.20
C VAL A 8 6.88 -21.80 -6.02
N ALA A 9 7.10 -21.12 -4.89
CA ALA A 9 6.25 -21.22 -3.71
C ALA A 9 4.82 -20.72 -3.97
N ALA A 10 4.66 -19.61 -4.70
CA ALA A 10 3.35 -19.07 -5.07
C ALA A 10 2.56 -20.03 -5.97
N VAL A 11 3.21 -20.63 -6.96
CA VAL A 11 2.57 -21.61 -7.86
C VAL A 11 2.15 -22.87 -7.08
N LEU A 12 3.00 -23.37 -6.19
CA LEU A 12 2.68 -24.53 -5.36
C LEU A 12 1.53 -24.22 -4.38
N GLY A 13 1.50 -23.02 -3.80
CA GLY A 13 0.43 -22.55 -2.91
C GLY A 13 -0.95 -22.55 -3.58
N LEU A 14 -1.02 -22.29 -4.89
CA LEU A 14 -2.27 -22.32 -5.65
C LEU A 14 -2.60 -23.72 -6.20
N ALA A 15 -1.59 -24.48 -6.66
CA ALA A 15 -1.79 -25.76 -7.32
C ALA A 15 -2.27 -26.86 -6.36
N VAL A 16 -1.72 -26.92 -5.14
CA VAL A 16 -2.03 -27.98 -4.17
C VAL A 16 -3.52 -27.96 -3.74
N PRO A 17 -4.11 -26.82 -3.36
CA PRO A 17 -5.54 -26.76 -3.04
C PRO A 17 -6.45 -27.12 -4.22
N VAL A 18 -6.09 -26.69 -5.43
CA VAL A 18 -6.86 -26.97 -6.66
C VAL A 18 -6.83 -28.47 -6.96
N VAL A 19 -5.67 -29.11 -6.90
CA VAL A 19 -5.53 -30.56 -7.12
C VAL A 19 -6.27 -31.36 -6.05
N ALA A 20 -6.17 -30.96 -4.78
CA ALA A 20 -6.89 -31.61 -3.69
C ALA A 20 -8.42 -31.48 -3.83
N ALA A 21 -8.90 -30.30 -4.22
CA ALA A 21 -10.32 -30.07 -4.52
C ALA A 21 -10.77 -30.93 -5.71
N LEU A 22 -10.01 -30.96 -6.81
CA LEU A 22 -10.33 -31.80 -7.97
C LEU A 22 -10.38 -33.29 -7.59
N TRP A 23 -9.46 -33.78 -6.77
CA TRP A 23 -9.48 -35.16 -6.29
C TRP A 23 -10.75 -35.48 -5.47
N GLU A 24 -11.14 -34.61 -4.54
CA GLU A 24 -12.30 -34.82 -3.67
C GLU A 24 -13.62 -34.78 -4.46
N PHE A 25 -13.77 -33.85 -5.40
CA PHE A 25 -15.01 -33.64 -6.16
C PHE A 25 -15.13 -34.50 -7.42
N VAL A 26 -14.03 -34.76 -8.14
CA VAL A 26 -14.07 -35.47 -9.43
C VAL A 26 -13.86 -36.97 -9.28
N LEU A 27 -13.01 -37.41 -8.34
CA LEU A 27 -12.60 -38.82 -8.22
C LEU A 27 -13.23 -39.53 -7.01
N ALA A 28 -13.26 -38.90 -5.83
CA ALA A 28 -13.63 -39.57 -4.58
C ALA A 28 -15.12 -39.46 -4.16
N GLY A 29 -15.93 -38.62 -4.81
CA GLY A 29 -17.31 -38.29 -4.39
C GLY A 29 -18.43 -38.75 -5.34
N ARG A 30 -18.11 -39.52 -6.39
CA ARG A 30 -19.00 -39.64 -7.55
C ARG A 30 -20.32 -40.37 -7.27
N LYS A 31 -20.30 -41.58 -6.68
CA LYS A 31 -21.52 -42.35 -6.33
C LYS A 31 -21.49 -42.78 -4.86
N ARG A 32 -22.51 -42.40 -4.09
CA ARG A 32 -22.61 -42.73 -2.65
C ARG A 32 -24.07 -42.90 -2.23
N LEU A 33 -24.40 -44.06 -1.67
CA LEU A 33 -25.67 -44.24 -0.95
C LEU A 33 -25.50 -43.85 0.51
N GLY A 34 -26.47 -43.11 1.01
CA GLY A 34 -26.61 -42.73 2.41
C GLY A 34 -27.90 -43.29 3.00
N TYR A 35 -27.88 -43.57 4.30
CA TYR A 35 -29.11 -43.78 5.05
C TYR A 35 -29.12 -42.97 6.35
N ARG A 36 -30.33 -42.66 6.82
CA ARG A 36 -30.56 -41.97 8.08
C ARG A 36 -31.78 -42.55 8.77
N VAL A 37 -31.62 -43.01 10.01
CA VAL A 37 -32.73 -43.36 10.90
C VAL A 37 -33.33 -42.04 11.40
N GLN A 38 -34.58 -41.77 11.01
CA GLN A 38 -35.30 -40.54 11.38
C GLN A 38 -36.20 -40.74 12.60
N LEU A 39 -36.67 -41.97 12.81
CA LEU A 39 -37.44 -42.39 13.95
C LEU A 39 -37.07 -43.85 14.25
N ASP A 40 -36.80 -44.17 15.51
CA ASP A 40 -36.75 -45.54 16.03
C ASP A 40 -37.33 -45.44 17.44
N THR A 41 -38.58 -45.85 17.61
CA THR A 41 -39.29 -45.69 18.89
C THR A 41 -40.18 -46.89 19.18
N THR A 42 -40.25 -47.27 20.45
CA THR A 42 -41.21 -48.26 20.92
C THR A 42 -42.57 -47.57 21.14
N ILE A 43 -43.65 -48.31 20.89
CA ILE A 43 -45.00 -47.79 21.15
C ILE A 43 -45.22 -47.59 22.67
N ARG A 44 -44.47 -48.30 23.52
CA ARG A 44 -44.46 -48.08 24.98
C ARG A 44 -43.91 -46.70 25.38
N ASP A 45 -42.81 -46.25 24.79
CA ASP A 45 -42.21 -44.95 25.12
C ASP A 45 -43.11 -43.77 24.68
N SER A 46 -43.88 -43.96 23.61
CA SER A 46 -44.86 -42.97 23.13
C SER A 46 -46.15 -42.95 23.97
N ALA A 47 -46.54 -44.09 24.56
CA ALA A 47 -47.74 -44.23 25.39
C ALA A 47 -47.63 -43.58 26.79
N ALA A 48 -46.43 -43.19 27.21
CA ALA A 48 -46.22 -42.39 28.42
C ALA A 48 -46.65 -40.91 28.25
N SER A 49 -47.02 -40.49 27.03
CA SER A 49 -47.21 -39.09 26.66
C SER A 49 -48.56 -38.81 25.97
N GLY A 50 -49.71 -39.15 26.58
CA GLY A 50 -51.02 -38.61 26.16
C GLY A 50 -52.24 -39.53 26.38
N PRO A 51 -53.49 -39.02 26.31
CA PRO A 51 -54.70 -39.73 26.76
C PRO A 51 -55.20 -40.86 25.84
N ASP A 52 -54.73 -40.95 24.59
CA ASP A 52 -55.21 -41.91 23.58
C ASP A 52 -54.39 -43.22 23.52
N THR A 53 -54.12 -43.83 24.68
CA THR A 53 -53.28 -45.04 24.82
C THR A 53 -53.96 -46.35 24.38
N THR A 54 -55.29 -46.36 24.30
CA THR A 54 -56.08 -47.58 24.03
C THR A 54 -56.09 -48.06 22.58
N VAL A 55 -55.73 -47.20 21.62
CA VAL A 55 -55.74 -47.54 20.18
C VAL A 55 -54.44 -48.24 19.79
N LEU A 56 -53.30 -47.79 20.35
CA LEU A 56 -51.98 -48.36 20.04
C LEU A 56 -51.72 -49.69 20.76
N GLN A 57 -52.30 -49.91 21.94
CA GLN A 57 -52.27 -51.20 22.66
C GLN A 57 -53.09 -52.31 21.99
N ARG A 58 -53.94 -51.97 21.02
CA ARG A 58 -54.78 -52.91 20.25
C ARG A 58 -54.26 -53.16 18.84
N MET A 59 -52.98 -52.86 18.57
CA MET A 59 -52.37 -53.23 17.29
C MET A 59 -52.33 -54.76 17.16
N GLN A 60 -53.24 -55.26 16.33
CA GLN A 60 -53.28 -56.63 15.87
C GLN A 60 -52.78 -56.67 14.44
N TRP A 61 -51.91 -57.63 14.16
CA TRP A 61 -51.52 -57.96 12.79
C TRP A 61 -51.97 -59.38 12.50
N ASP A 62 -52.79 -59.53 11.45
CA ASP A 62 -53.33 -60.83 11.03
C ASP A 62 -54.02 -61.60 12.18
N GLY A 63 -54.79 -60.88 13.01
CA GLY A 63 -55.50 -61.43 14.16
C GLY A 63 -54.63 -61.73 15.40
N THR A 64 -53.32 -61.51 15.34
CA THR A 64 -52.40 -61.72 16.47
C THR A 64 -52.02 -60.40 17.16
N ASN A 65 -52.04 -60.37 18.50
CA ASN A 65 -51.56 -59.22 19.27
C ASN A 65 -50.03 -59.14 19.19
N LEU A 66 -49.51 -57.95 18.87
CA LEU A 66 -48.07 -57.68 18.90
C LEU A 66 -47.58 -57.59 20.36
N ARG A 67 -46.40 -58.16 20.66
CA ARG A 67 -45.88 -58.26 22.04
C ARG A 67 -45.33 -56.93 22.56
N ASP A 68 -44.52 -56.26 21.73
CA ASP A 68 -43.88 -54.98 22.05
C ASP A 68 -43.59 -54.25 20.73
N PRO A 69 -44.64 -53.64 20.12
CA PRO A 69 -44.50 -53.06 18.80
C PRO A 69 -43.61 -51.82 18.80
N SER A 70 -42.80 -51.67 17.76
CA SER A 70 -41.94 -50.51 17.52
C SER A 70 -42.00 -50.08 16.06
N VAL A 71 -41.64 -48.82 15.81
CA VAL A 71 -41.72 -48.21 14.49
C VAL A 71 -40.38 -47.57 14.15
N VAL A 72 -39.86 -47.90 12.96
CA VAL A 72 -38.62 -47.31 12.43
C VAL A 72 -38.90 -46.61 11.11
N LEU A 73 -38.50 -45.34 11.00
CA LEU A 73 -38.52 -44.58 9.76
C LEU A 73 -37.09 -44.38 9.26
N LEU A 74 -36.72 -45.03 8.16
CA LEU A 74 -35.42 -44.88 7.51
C LEU A 74 -35.54 -44.04 6.25
N ARG A 75 -34.67 -43.05 6.09
CA ARG A 75 -34.47 -42.32 4.85
C ARG A 75 -33.29 -42.91 4.10
N ILE A 76 -33.49 -43.37 2.87
CA ILE A 76 -32.44 -43.78 1.94
C ILE A 76 -32.24 -42.65 0.93
N GLU A 77 -30.99 -42.26 0.66
CA GLU A 77 -30.67 -41.13 -0.22
C GLU A 77 -29.39 -41.31 -1.03
N ASN A 78 -29.29 -40.59 -2.16
CA ASN A 78 -28.03 -40.44 -2.87
C ASN A 78 -27.24 -39.24 -2.32
N ALA A 79 -26.21 -39.55 -1.54
CA ALA A 79 -25.28 -38.60 -0.95
C ALA A 79 -24.08 -38.25 -1.87
N GLY A 80 -24.05 -38.84 -3.07
CA GLY A 80 -23.04 -38.58 -4.11
C GLY A 80 -23.47 -37.54 -5.14
N TRP A 81 -22.59 -37.25 -6.08
CA TRP A 81 -22.82 -36.25 -7.13
C TRP A 81 -23.40 -36.82 -8.43
N SER A 82 -23.20 -38.11 -8.69
CA SER A 82 -23.73 -38.83 -9.85
C SER A 82 -24.92 -39.70 -9.47
N PRO A 83 -25.85 -39.94 -10.42
CA PRO A 83 -26.95 -40.89 -10.22
C PRO A 83 -26.43 -42.29 -9.86
N VAL A 84 -27.18 -42.96 -9.00
CA VAL A 84 -27.05 -44.40 -8.73
C VAL A 84 -28.11 -45.10 -9.57
N VAL A 85 -27.71 -46.04 -10.43
CA VAL A 85 -28.62 -46.85 -11.25
C VAL A 85 -28.57 -48.33 -10.84
N ALA A 86 -29.45 -49.18 -11.36
CA ALA A 86 -29.54 -50.58 -10.94
C ALA A 86 -28.22 -51.37 -11.10
N GLY A 87 -27.44 -51.10 -12.16
CA GLY A 87 -26.14 -51.72 -12.38
C GLY A 87 -25.02 -51.25 -11.44
N ASP A 88 -25.28 -50.22 -10.64
CA ASP A 88 -24.30 -49.70 -9.69
C ASP A 88 -24.30 -50.46 -8.37
N TYR A 89 -25.35 -51.21 -8.04
CA TYR A 89 -25.41 -51.96 -6.78
C TYR A 89 -24.45 -53.15 -6.82
N VAL A 90 -23.72 -53.38 -5.72
CA VAL A 90 -22.75 -54.49 -5.59
C VAL A 90 -23.42 -55.86 -5.67
N ALA A 91 -24.72 -55.95 -5.35
CA ALA A 91 -25.48 -57.19 -5.46
C ALA A 91 -25.49 -57.72 -6.91
N PRO A 92 -25.33 -59.05 -7.14
CA PRO A 92 -25.32 -59.65 -8.48
C PRO A 92 -26.47 -59.17 -9.36
N ALA A 93 -26.28 -59.11 -10.68
CA ALA A 93 -27.34 -58.63 -11.60
C ALA A 93 -28.66 -59.43 -11.48
N SER A 94 -28.56 -60.71 -11.11
CA SER A 94 -29.69 -61.62 -10.84
C SER A 94 -30.35 -61.44 -9.46
N ASP A 95 -29.72 -60.75 -8.51
CA ASP A 95 -30.33 -60.42 -7.22
C ASP A 95 -31.13 -59.11 -7.37
N PRO A 96 -32.47 -59.13 -7.24
CA PRO A 96 -33.29 -57.92 -7.34
C PRO A 96 -33.11 -56.98 -6.14
N VAL A 97 -32.49 -57.45 -5.05
CA VAL A 97 -32.30 -56.69 -3.81
C VAL A 97 -31.09 -55.76 -3.94
N GLY A 98 -31.32 -54.47 -3.69
CA GLY A 98 -30.27 -53.45 -3.66
C GLY A 98 -29.81 -53.10 -2.24
N ILE A 99 -30.73 -53.14 -1.28
CA ILE A 99 -30.47 -52.77 0.12
C ILE A 99 -31.17 -53.77 1.03
N ARG A 100 -30.45 -54.24 2.06
CA ARG A 100 -30.96 -55.09 3.12
C ARG A 100 -30.90 -54.33 4.43
N ILE A 101 -31.97 -54.36 5.21
CA ILE A 101 -32.05 -53.71 6.52
C ILE A 101 -32.45 -54.77 7.53
N ALA A 102 -31.52 -55.15 8.40
CA ALA A 102 -31.81 -56.06 9.50
C ALA A 102 -32.13 -55.27 10.78
N PHE A 103 -33.09 -55.76 11.55
CA PHE A 103 -33.47 -55.19 12.85
C PHE A 103 -33.18 -56.21 13.96
N PRO A 104 -31.99 -56.18 14.59
CA PRO A 104 -31.64 -57.15 15.63
C PRO A 104 -32.65 -57.11 16.81
N GLY A 105 -33.06 -58.29 17.29
CA GLY A 105 -34.04 -58.43 18.38
C GLY A 105 -35.49 -58.10 18.01
N ARG A 106 -35.76 -57.76 16.74
CA ARG A 106 -37.06 -57.30 16.24
C ARG A 106 -37.48 -58.05 14.98
N ARG A 107 -38.68 -58.63 14.99
CA ARG A 107 -39.33 -59.21 13.82
C ARG A 107 -40.05 -58.11 13.04
N VAL A 108 -39.90 -58.11 11.72
CA VAL A 108 -40.61 -57.19 10.83
C VAL A 108 -42.05 -57.68 10.67
N VAL A 109 -42.99 -56.84 11.08
CA VAL A 109 -44.45 -57.09 10.94
C VAL A 109 -44.92 -56.62 9.56
N GLY A 110 -44.43 -55.47 9.13
CA GLY A 110 -44.73 -54.93 7.81
C GLY A 110 -43.85 -53.73 7.50
N MET A 111 -43.87 -53.30 6.23
CA MET A 111 -43.18 -52.10 5.79
C MET A 111 -43.96 -51.36 4.70
N THR A 112 -43.68 -50.08 4.54
CA THR A 112 -44.18 -49.28 3.42
C THR A 112 -43.22 -48.13 3.08
N VAL A 113 -43.28 -47.64 1.84
CA VAL A 113 -42.57 -46.43 1.43
C VAL A 113 -43.51 -45.23 1.61
N THR A 114 -43.22 -44.37 2.58
CA THR A 114 -44.10 -43.26 2.98
C THR A 114 -43.87 -41.98 2.19
N GLU A 115 -42.65 -41.77 1.70
CA GLU A 115 -42.27 -40.58 0.95
C GLU A 115 -41.21 -40.95 -0.08
N ARG A 116 -41.27 -40.33 -1.26
CA ARG A 116 -40.26 -40.48 -2.31
C ARG A 116 -40.06 -39.15 -3.02
N SER A 117 -38.82 -38.88 -3.42
CA SER A 117 -38.53 -37.77 -4.32
C SER A 117 -39.29 -37.95 -5.65
N PRO A 118 -39.76 -36.88 -6.30
CA PRO A 118 -40.55 -36.98 -7.53
C PRO A 118 -39.89 -37.81 -8.65
N GLN A 119 -38.56 -37.81 -8.68
CA GLN A 119 -37.75 -38.50 -9.69
C GLN A 119 -37.57 -40.00 -9.44
N VAL A 120 -38.12 -40.54 -8.34
CA VAL A 120 -38.03 -41.98 -8.01
C VAL A 120 -39.40 -42.62 -8.30
N PRO A 121 -39.59 -43.34 -9.42
CA PRO A 121 -40.86 -43.96 -9.80
C PRO A 121 -41.47 -44.85 -8.71
N PRO A 122 -42.81 -44.84 -8.53
CA PRO A 122 -43.47 -45.72 -7.57
C PRO A 122 -43.43 -47.19 -8.01
N THR A 123 -43.22 -47.45 -9.31
CA THR A 123 -43.12 -48.79 -9.90
C THR A 123 -41.98 -49.62 -9.34
N PHE A 124 -41.01 -49.00 -8.65
CA PHE A 124 -39.98 -49.72 -7.93
C PHE A 124 -40.48 -50.36 -6.64
N PHE A 125 -41.60 -49.92 -6.07
CA PHE A 125 -42.08 -50.33 -4.74
C PHE A 125 -43.45 -51.02 -4.82
N VAL A 126 -43.57 -52.00 -5.71
CA VAL A 126 -44.80 -52.79 -5.87
C VAL A 126 -44.84 -53.88 -4.77
N PRO A 127 -45.86 -53.89 -3.90
CA PRO A 127 -45.98 -54.92 -2.85
C PRO A 127 -45.98 -56.33 -3.45
N GLY A 128 -45.15 -57.23 -2.91
CA GLY A 128 -45.03 -58.62 -3.37
C GLY A 128 -44.17 -58.81 -4.62
N ALA A 129 -43.57 -57.75 -5.17
CA ALA A 129 -42.57 -57.89 -6.22
C ALA A 129 -41.24 -58.41 -5.67
N GLU A 130 -40.51 -59.18 -6.49
CA GLU A 130 -39.19 -59.69 -6.10
C GLU A 130 -38.24 -58.55 -5.69
N GLY A 131 -37.58 -58.71 -4.55
CA GLY A 131 -36.66 -57.73 -3.99
C GLY A 131 -37.29 -56.60 -3.17
N PHE A 132 -38.63 -56.54 -3.06
CA PHE A 132 -39.36 -55.66 -2.13
C PHE A 132 -40.23 -56.49 -1.20
N GLU A 133 -39.60 -57.06 -0.18
CA GLU A 133 -40.23 -58.03 0.73
C GLU A 133 -39.65 -57.95 2.14
N THR A 134 -40.37 -58.54 3.10
CA THR A 134 -39.94 -58.67 4.49
C THR A 134 -39.69 -60.15 4.79
N THR A 135 -38.56 -60.48 5.41
CA THR A 135 -38.22 -61.86 5.78
C THR A 135 -37.71 -61.90 7.22
N GLY A 136 -38.54 -62.39 8.15
CA GLY A 136 -38.17 -62.49 9.57
C GLY A 136 -37.83 -61.12 10.16
N ARG A 137 -36.54 -60.86 10.39
CA ARG A 137 -35.98 -59.59 10.91
C ARG A 137 -35.44 -58.63 9.85
N GLU A 138 -35.54 -58.99 8.56
CA GLU A 138 -34.96 -58.24 7.45
C GLU A 138 -36.03 -57.60 6.57
N VAL A 139 -35.81 -56.33 6.21
CA VAL A 139 -36.47 -55.64 5.10
C VAL A 139 -35.54 -55.66 3.89
N LYS A 140 -36.03 -56.14 2.75
CA LYS A 140 -35.33 -56.11 1.47
C LYS A 140 -35.93 -55.02 0.59
N LEU A 141 -35.07 -54.17 0.06
CA LEU A 141 -35.44 -53.07 -0.83
C LEU A 141 -34.80 -53.28 -2.21
N PRO A 142 -35.54 -52.98 -3.29
CA PRO A 142 -35.08 -53.25 -4.63
C PRO A 142 -34.02 -52.25 -5.07
N LYS A 143 -33.32 -52.60 -6.15
CA LYS A 143 -32.39 -51.68 -6.82
C LYS A 143 -33.17 -50.53 -7.46
N VAL A 144 -33.03 -49.33 -6.90
CA VAL A 144 -33.71 -48.13 -7.38
C VAL A 144 -32.76 -47.14 -8.02
N ILE A 145 -33.26 -46.40 -9.02
CA ILE A 145 -32.53 -45.27 -9.59
C ILE A 145 -32.66 -44.06 -8.65
N LEU A 146 -31.53 -43.58 -8.15
CA LEU A 146 -31.47 -42.40 -7.28
C LEU A 146 -30.58 -41.33 -7.91
N ASN A 147 -31.21 -40.29 -8.46
CA ASN A 147 -30.52 -39.08 -8.90
C ASN A 147 -29.87 -38.35 -7.72
N ARG A 148 -28.97 -37.42 -8.02
CA ARG A 148 -28.30 -36.58 -7.01
C ARG A 148 -29.33 -35.95 -6.07
N ARG A 149 -29.14 -36.09 -4.74
CA ARG A 149 -30.03 -35.60 -3.68
C ARG A 149 -31.43 -36.25 -3.65
N ALA A 150 -31.74 -37.21 -4.51
CA ALA A 150 -32.99 -37.95 -4.43
C ALA A 150 -32.98 -38.90 -3.23
N HIS A 151 -34.16 -39.09 -2.64
CA HIS A 151 -34.38 -39.93 -1.47
C HIS A 151 -35.74 -40.63 -1.52
N TYR A 152 -35.90 -41.67 -0.69
CA TYR A 152 -37.19 -42.23 -0.29
C TYR A 152 -37.15 -42.64 1.18
N LYS A 153 -38.32 -42.74 1.81
CA LYS A 153 -38.47 -43.09 3.23
C LYS A 153 -39.22 -44.41 3.38
N VAL A 154 -38.65 -45.31 4.16
CA VAL A 154 -39.22 -46.61 4.49
C VAL A 154 -39.66 -46.59 5.94
N LEU A 155 -40.95 -46.83 6.16
CA LEU A 155 -41.54 -47.04 7.47
C LEU A 155 -41.66 -48.55 7.70
N ALA A 156 -40.95 -49.06 8.70
CA ALA A 156 -41.05 -50.45 9.14
C ALA A 156 -41.79 -50.51 10.47
N VAL A 157 -42.79 -51.38 10.54
CA VAL A 157 -43.47 -51.76 11.78
C VAL A 157 -42.88 -53.08 12.24
N LEU A 158 -42.44 -53.10 13.49
CA LEU A 158 -41.66 -54.19 14.06
C LEU A 158 -42.32 -54.68 15.35
N ASP A 159 -42.01 -55.91 15.74
CA ASP A 159 -42.41 -56.50 17.01
C ASP A 159 -41.21 -57.19 17.65
N ARG A 160 -41.22 -57.34 18.98
CA ARG A 160 -40.12 -57.99 19.71
C ARG A 160 -40.02 -59.46 19.33
N GLU A 161 -38.79 -59.90 19.02
CA GLU A 161 -38.50 -61.29 18.72
C GLU A 161 -38.66 -62.17 19.97
N GLU A 162 -39.12 -63.41 19.77
CA GLU A 162 -39.28 -64.36 20.86
C GLU A 162 -37.92 -64.76 21.44
N GLY A 163 -37.72 -64.53 22.74
CA GLY A 163 -36.44 -64.78 23.43
C GLY A 163 -35.51 -63.57 23.54
N PHE A 164 -35.83 -62.42 22.92
CA PHE A 164 -35.04 -61.19 23.09
C PHE A 164 -35.46 -60.42 24.35
N THR A 165 -34.60 -60.44 25.38
CA THR A 165 -34.91 -59.92 26.71
C THR A 165 -34.30 -58.56 27.04
N GLU A 166 -33.45 -57.99 26.19
CA GLU A 166 -32.83 -56.68 26.46
C GLU A 166 -33.87 -55.55 26.39
N PRO A 167 -33.77 -54.53 27.26
CA PRO A 167 -34.76 -53.46 27.33
C PRO A 167 -34.72 -52.53 26.10
N GLU A 168 -33.53 -52.26 25.57
CA GLU A 168 -33.31 -51.43 24.38
C GLU A 168 -33.00 -52.32 23.16
N PHE A 169 -33.46 -51.89 21.99
CA PHE A 169 -33.18 -52.59 20.73
C PHE A 169 -31.92 -52.03 20.06
N PRO A 170 -31.02 -52.87 19.51
CA PRO A 170 -29.90 -52.39 18.71
C PRO A 170 -30.34 -51.61 17.47
N GLU A 171 -29.51 -50.65 17.02
CA GLU A 171 -29.78 -49.87 15.81
C GLU A 171 -29.95 -50.78 14.57
N PRO A 172 -30.74 -50.37 13.56
CA PRO A 172 -30.88 -51.11 12.32
C PRO A 172 -29.55 -51.29 11.58
N GLU A 173 -29.26 -52.52 11.16
CA GLU A 173 -28.09 -52.86 10.37
C GLU A 173 -28.42 -52.76 8.88
N VAL A 174 -27.97 -51.68 8.24
CA VAL A 174 -28.20 -51.44 6.80
C VAL A 174 -27.03 -51.91 5.96
N THR A 175 -27.26 -52.92 5.13
CA THR A 175 -26.28 -53.48 4.20
C THR A 175 -26.66 -53.13 2.77
N ALA A 176 -25.82 -52.33 2.12
CA ALA A 176 -25.88 -52.06 0.69
C ALA A 176 -24.50 -51.62 0.20
N GLY A 177 -24.21 -51.84 -1.07
CA GLY A 177 -22.97 -51.42 -1.70
C GLY A 177 -23.19 -50.83 -3.08
N VAL A 178 -22.37 -49.86 -3.48
CA VAL A 178 -22.31 -49.29 -4.83
C VAL A 178 -20.91 -49.34 -5.42
N VAL A 179 -20.80 -49.89 -6.63
CA VAL A 179 -19.57 -49.94 -7.44
C VAL A 179 -19.09 -48.51 -7.74
N GLY A 180 -17.80 -48.25 -7.47
CA GLY A 180 -17.21 -46.92 -7.61
C GLY A 180 -17.33 -46.01 -6.38
N GLY A 181 -17.83 -46.50 -5.24
CA GLY A 181 -17.80 -45.79 -3.95
C GLY A 181 -16.46 -45.92 -3.21
N VAL A 182 -16.03 -44.87 -2.50
CA VAL A 182 -14.76 -44.86 -1.75
C VAL A 182 -14.81 -45.74 -0.50
N ARG A 183 -13.77 -46.58 -0.29
CA ARG A 183 -13.64 -47.60 0.77
C ARG A 183 -14.68 -48.72 0.69
N GLY A 184 -14.71 -49.42 -0.46
CA GLY A 184 -15.43 -50.70 -0.59
C GLY A 184 -16.91 -50.59 -0.96
N GLY A 185 -17.39 -49.43 -1.38
CA GLY A 185 -18.76 -49.27 -1.91
C GLY A 185 -19.90 -49.28 -0.88
N ASN A 186 -19.64 -49.61 0.39
CA ASN A 186 -20.68 -49.74 1.41
C ASN A 186 -21.47 -48.44 1.66
N ILE A 187 -22.78 -48.59 1.87
CA ILE A 187 -23.70 -47.53 2.30
C ILE A 187 -23.25 -46.97 3.65
N LYS A 188 -23.36 -45.64 3.83
CA LYS A 188 -22.94 -44.97 5.07
C LYS A 188 -24.09 -44.25 5.75
N LYS A 189 -24.11 -44.27 7.09
CA LYS A 189 -24.99 -43.43 7.90
C LYS A 189 -24.65 -41.95 7.62
N THR A 190 -25.60 -41.17 7.13
CA THR A 190 -25.39 -39.74 6.82
C THR A 190 -25.63 -38.89 8.07
N ALA A 191 -24.55 -38.37 8.65
CA ALA A 191 -24.60 -37.36 9.71
C ALA A 191 -24.46 -35.96 9.11
N TYR A 192 -25.28 -35.02 9.59
CA TYR A 192 -25.18 -33.60 9.21
C TYR A 192 -24.03 -32.96 10.00
N TYR A 193 -22.98 -32.49 9.30
CA TYR A 193 -21.94 -31.66 9.90
C TYR A 193 -22.13 -30.22 9.40
N PRO A 194 -22.35 -29.23 10.28
CA PRO A 194 -22.56 -27.84 9.87
C PRO A 194 -21.29 -27.16 9.29
N PHE A 195 -20.12 -27.79 9.45
CA PHE A 195 -18.84 -27.26 8.96
C PHE A 195 -18.06 -28.29 8.14
N ALA A 196 -17.13 -27.77 7.33
CA ALA A 196 -16.35 -28.53 6.35
C ALA A 196 -15.66 -29.80 6.91
N SER A 197 -15.43 -30.78 6.04
CA SER A 197 -14.85 -32.08 6.38
C SER A 197 -13.51 -31.94 7.12
N ARG A 198 -13.09 -32.98 7.87
CA ARG A 198 -11.81 -32.96 8.59
C ARG A 198 -10.64 -32.70 7.63
N GLN A 199 -10.70 -33.23 6.41
CA GLN A 199 -9.70 -32.96 5.38
C GLN A 199 -9.69 -31.48 4.96
N VAL A 200 -10.88 -30.89 4.72
CA VAL A 200 -10.99 -29.47 4.32
C VAL A 200 -10.53 -28.54 5.44
N ARG A 201 -10.77 -28.88 6.71
CA ARG A 201 -10.25 -28.11 7.85
C ARG A 201 -8.72 -28.09 7.92
N TRP A 202 -8.07 -29.23 7.65
CA TRP A 202 -6.61 -29.28 7.55
C TRP A 202 -6.08 -28.46 6.37
N LEU A 203 -6.79 -28.49 5.25
CA LEU A 203 -6.43 -27.71 4.06
C LEU A 203 -6.52 -26.20 4.32
N LEU A 204 -7.61 -25.74 4.93
CA LEU A 204 -7.78 -24.33 5.32
C LEU A 204 -6.73 -23.86 6.33
N ALA A 205 -6.43 -24.68 7.34
CA ALA A 205 -5.38 -24.37 8.31
C ALA A 205 -4.00 -24.24 7.65
N SER A 206 -3.68 -25.13 6.70
CA SER A 206 -2.42 -25.08 5.97
C SER A 206 -2.30 -23.85 5.07
N LEU A 207 -3.39 -23.43 4.41
CA LEU A 207 -3.45 -22.20 3.62
C LEU A 207 -3.22 -20.94 4.47
N ILE A 208 -3.86 -20.86 5.65
CA ILE A 208 -3.66 -19.75 6.58
C ILE A 208 -2.21 -19.71 7.07
N LEU A 209 -1.62 -20.87 7.40
CA LEU A 209 -0.24 -20.95 7.85
C LEU A 209 0.74 -20.52 6.76
N VAL A 210 0.54 -20.96 5.52
CA VAL A 210 1.37 -20.55 4.38
C VAL A 210 1.24 -19.04 4.13
N SER A 211 0.01 -18.50 4.18
CA SER A 211 -0.22 -17.06 4.03
C SER A 211 0.45 -16.25 5.13
N ALA A 212 0.33 -16.67 6.40
CA ALA A 212 0.95 -15.99 7.53
C ALA A 212 2.48 -16.05 7.45
N THR A 213 3.03 -17.20 7.05
CA THR A 213 4.47 -17.37 6.85
C THR A 213 4.98 -16.47 5.72
N GLN A 214 4.25 -16.38 4.60
CA GLN A 214 4.61 -15.46 3.51
C GLN A 214 4.58 -14.00 3.96
N SER A 215 3.55 -13.57 4.69
CA SER A 215 3.46 -12.22 5.23
C SER A 215 4.59 -11.89 6.22
N ALA A 216 5.00 -12.86 7.03
CA ALA A 216 6.14 -12.70 7.94
C ALA A 216 7.47 -12.56 7.18
N PHE A 217 7.67 -13.32 6.11
CA PHE A 217 8.87 -13.19 5.26
C PHE A 217 8.91 -11.87 4.49
N THR A 218 7.77 -11.32 4.04
CA THR A 218 7.73 -10.00 3.39
C THR A 218 7.94 -8.83 4.36
N LEU A 219 7.63 -9.02 5.65
CA LEU A 219 7.80 -7.98 6.67
C LEU A 219 9.17 -8.05 7.37
N ALA A 220 9.80 -9.23 7.42
CA ALA A 220 11.09 -9.45 8.08
C ALA A 220 12.27 -9.60 7.11
N GLY A 221 12.01 -9.89 5.83
CA GLY A 221 13.02 -9.80 4.79
C GLY A 221 13.31 -8.32 4.53
N SER A 222 14.51 -7.87 4.90
CA SER A 222 15.08 -6.67 4.30
C SER A 222 15.18 -6.93 2.80
N ASP A 223 14.22 -6.42 2.04
CA ASP A 223 14.40 -6.26 0.61
C ASP A 223 15.73 -5.53 0.45
N GLU A 224 16.71 -6.17 -0.19
CA GLU A 224 17.60 -5.42 -1.07
C GLU A 224 16.69 -4.87 -2.16
N ALA A 225 15.98 -3.78 -1.81
CA ALA A 225 15.20 -3.01 -2.74
C ALA A 225 16.19 -2.66 -3.84
N ALA A 226 15.95 -3.17 -5.05
CA ALA A 226 16.69 -2.74 -6.21
C ALA A 226 16.71 -1.21 -6.16
N ALA A 227 17.92 -0.64 -6.12
CA ALA A 227 18.07 0.78 -5.91
C ALA A 227 17.18 1.52 -6.93
N PRO A 228 16.45 2.58 -6.52
CA PRO A 228 15.65 3.37 -7.45
C PRO A 228 16.44 3.72 -8.72
N LEU A 229 15.74 3.87 -9.86
CA LEU A 229 16.35 4.09 -11.19
C LEU A 229 17.36 5.27 -11.23
N ASP A 230 17.28 6.19 -10.25
CA ASP A 230 18.17 7.35 -10.12
C ASP A 230 19.37 7.15 -9.20
N CYS A 231 19.53 5.98 -8.59
CA CYS A 231 20.69 5.70 -7.77
C CYS A 231 21.94 5.49 -8.61
N ALA A 232 22.95 6.31 -8.31
CA ALA A 232 24.29 6.19 -8.86
C ALA A 232 25.32 6.18 -7.72
N ALA A 233 26.29 5.27 -7.82
CA ALA A 233 27.33 5.07 -6.82
C ALA A 233 28.45 6.12 -6.93
N GLY A 234 29.21 6.27 -5.84
CA GLY A 234 30.41 7.10 -5.79
C GLY A 234 30.28 8.30 -4.86
N THR A 235 31.20 9.25 -4.98
CA THR A 235 31.25 10.44 -4.11
C THR A 235 30.93 11.70 -4.92
N LEU A 236 29.90 12.43 -4.53
CA LEU A 236 29.52 13.71 -5.12
C LEU A 236 29.94 14.88 -4.23
N HIS A 237 30.67 15.83 -4.80
CA HIS A 237 30.99 17.08 -4.13
C HIS A 237 30.07 18.20 -4.61
N LEU A 238 29.41 18.87 -3.66
CA LEU A 238 28.55 20.00 -3.92
C LEU A 238 29.25 21.30 -3.52
N SER A 239 29.10 22.34 -4.35
CA SER A 239 29.55 23.69 -4.04
C SER A 239 28.51 24.77 -4.36
N GLY A 240 28.60 25.95 -3.74
CA GLY A 240 27.94 27.17 -4.26
C GLY A 240 26.92 27.84 -3.35
N SER A 241 25.75 28.11 -3.91
CA SER A 241 24.65 28.92 -3.35
C SER A 241 24.35 28.61 -1.88
N THR A 242 24.43 29.65 -1.04
CA THR A 242 23.99 29.58 0.36
C THR A 242 22.47 29.62 0.48
N ALA A 243 21.79 30.23 -0.50
CA ALA A 243 20.34 30.26 -0.62
C ALA A 243 19.75 28.85 -0.71
N PHE A 244 20.37 28.01 -1.54
CA PHE A 244 19.88 26.66 -1.84
C PHE A 244 20.48 25.57 -0.92
N ALA A 245 21.42 25.94 -0.04
CA ALA A 245 22.08 25.02 0.86
C ALA A 245 21.11 24.17 1.74
N PRO A 246 19.99 24.71 2.27
CA PRO A 246 19.03 23.91 3.04
C PRO A 246 18.40 22.78 2.21
N VAL A 247 18.09 23.04 0.94
CA VAL A 247 17.58 22.02 0.00
C VAL A 247 18.64 20.96 -0.23
N LEU A 248 19.86 21.37 -0.59
CA LEU A 248 20.94 20.45 -0.92
C LEU A 248 21.38 19.59 0.26
N ARG A 249 21.33 20.13 1.49
CA ARG A 249 21.63 19.36 2.71
C ARG A 249 20.59 18.26 2.96
N GLU A 250 19.31 18.56 2.78
CA GLU A 250 18.26 17.54 2.95
C GLU A 250 18.26 16.54 1.79
N ALA A 251 18.38 17.02 0.54
CA ALA A 251 18.45 16.18 -0.64
C ALA A 251 19.64 15.22 -0.58
N ALA A 252 20.82 15.69 -0.15
CA ALA A 252 21.99 14.84 0.03
C ALA A 252 21.75 13.74 1.06
N ARG A 253 21.20 14.07 2.23
CA ARG A 253 20.87 13.09 3.28
C ARG A 253 19.88 12.04 2.80
N GLN A 254 18.82 12.45 2.11
CA GLN A 254 17.80 11.53 1.63
C GLN A 254 18.31 10.67 0.47
N TYR A 255 19.16 11.23 -0.40
CA TYR A 255 19.80 10.49 -1.48
C TYR A 255 20.77 9.43 -0.94
N GLU A 256 21.62 9.75 0.04
CA GLU A 256 22.51 8.75 0.69
C GLU A 256 21.74 7.65 1.44
N ARG A 257 20.57 7.97 2.00
CA ARG A 257 19.68 6.97 2.63
C ARG A 257 19.06 6.04 1.61
N THR A 258 18.70 6.58 0.45
CA THR A 258 18.00 5.84 -0.61
C THR A 258 18.97 5.06 -1.50
N CYS A 259 20.20 5.56 -1.66
CA CYS A 259 21.25 5.00 -2.52
C CYS A 259 22.47 4.62 -1.66
N PRO A 260 22.58 3.36 -1.18
CA PRO A 260 23.60 2.95 -0.20
C PRO A 260 25.06 3.18 -0.63
N ASP A 261 25.32 3.13 -1.95
CA ASP A 261 26.66 3.31 -2.54
C ASP A 261 27.00 4.77 -2.88
N ALA A 262 26.09 5.71 -2.60
CA ALA A 262 26.30 7.14 -2.79
C ALA A 262 26.88 7.78 -1.52
N ARG A 263 27.80 8.72 -1.71
CA ARG A 263 28.38 9.57 -0.66
C ARG A 263 28.37 11.02 -1.08
N ILE A 264 27.87 11.91 -0.23
CA ILE A 264 27.76 13.35 -0.49
C ILE A 264 28.27 14.10 0.74
N PRO A 265 29.59 14.15 0.97
CA PRO A 265 30.15 14.79 2.14
C PRO A 265 29.95 16.30 2.08
N LEU A 266 29.13 16.82 3.01
CA LEU A 266 28.89 18.26 3.16
C LEU A 266 29.68 18.81 4.35
N THR A 267 30.45 19.87 4.12
CA THR A 267 31.22 20.57 5.15
C THR A 267 30.72 22.00 5.32
N ALA A 268 31.29 22.74 6.27
CA ALA A 268 31.05 24.18 6.42
C ALA A 268 31.48 24.97 5.17
N THR A 269 32.39 24.43 4.36
CA THR A 269 32.94 25.08 3.17
C THR A 269 32.23 24.69 1.89
N SER A 270 31.23 23.79 1.93
CA SER A 270 30.49 23.39 0.74
C SER A 270 29.72 24.57 0.13
N PHE A 271 29.11 25.44 0.94
CA PHE A 271 28.27 26.52 0.42
C PHE A 271 28.79 27.88 0.90
N LYS A 272 29.60 28.54 0.07
CA LYS A 272 30.22 29.84 0.35
C LYS A 272 29.70 30.98 -0.52
N GLY A 273 28.74 30.70 -1.40
CA GLY A 273 28.22 31.64 -2.38
C GLY A 273 28.40 31.11 -3.80
N SER A 274 27.58 31.64 -4.70
CA SER A 274 27.40 31.10 -6.04
C SER A 274 28.63 31.28 -6.91
N VAL A 275 29.27 32.46 -6.85
CA VAL A 275 30.51 32.70 -7.62
C VAL A 275 31.65 31.79 -7.17
N ASP A 276 31.86 31.64 -5.86
CA ASP A 276 32.86 30.72 -5.28
C ASP A 276 32.61 29.27 -5.68
N GLY A 277 31.34 28.83 -5.67
CA GLY A 277 30.96 27.50 -6.13
C GLY A 277 31.28 27.25 -7.59
N LEU A 278 30.96 28.22 -8.45
CA LEU A 278 31.26 28.19 -9.89
C LEU A 278 32.77 28.18 -10.15
N ASP A 279 33.56 28.96 -9.39
CA ASP A 279 35.02 28.98 -9.48
C ASP A 279 35.63 27.64 -9.05
N THR A 280 35.14 27.07 -7.96
CA THR A 280 35.55 25.74 -7.49
C THR A 280 35.31 24.66 -8.55
N LEU A 281 34.15 24.69 -9.21
CA LEU A 281 33.83 23.73 -10.27
C LEU A 281 34.66 23.96 -11.54
N ALA A 282 34.85 25.22 -11.94
CA ALA A 282 35.67 25.57 -13.11
C ALA A 282 37.13 25.15 -12.94
N ALA A 283 37.71 25.42 -11.75
CA ALA A 283 39.07 25.01 -11.41
C ALA A 283 39.22 23.49 -11.43
N ALA A 284 38.31 22.75 -10.77
CA ALA A 284 38.33 21.29 -10.77
C ALA A 284 38.23 20.69 -12.18
N GLY A 285 37.42 21.30 -13.05
CA GLY A 285 37.30 20.87 -14.43
C GLY A 285 38.53 21.17 -15.28
N ALA A 286 39.18 22.31 -15.07
CA ALA A 286 40.45 22.64 -15.72
C ALA A 286 41.57 21.66 -15.31
N ASP A 287 41.64 21.32 -14.03
CA ASP A 287 42.60 20.36 -13.48
C ASP A 287 42.40 18.94 -14.03
N ALA A 288 41.16 18.55 -14.29
CA ALA A 288 40.83 17.24 -14.87
C ALA A 288 41.25 17.08 -16.34
N ARG A 289 41.63 18.16 -17.03
CA ARG A 289 42.12 18.17 -18.43
C ARG A 289 41.26 17.35 -19.41
N LEU A 290 39.94 17.42 -19.25
CA LEU A 290 38.99 16.67 -20.09
C LEU A 290 38.96 17.22 -21.52
N THR A 291 39.24 16.38 -22.52
CA THR A 291 39.34 16.73 -23.95
C THR A 291 38.40 15.88 -24.82
N ASP A 292 37.10 16.19 -24.87
CA ASP A 292 36.09 15.58 -25.77
C ASP A 292 34.65 16.01 -25.45
N GLY A 293 34.43 17.12 -24.73
CA GLY A 293 33.09 17.53 -24.30
C GLY A 293 32.54 16.74 -23.11
N ARG A 294 33.18 15.64 -22.68
CA ARG A 294 32.84 14.98 -21.42
C ARG A 294 33.07 15.90 -20.24
N GLY A 295 32.22 15.71 -19.24
CA GLY A 295 32.18 16.48 -18.03
C GLY A 295 32.55 15.69 -16.78
N LEU A 296 32.67 16.43 -15.67
CA LEU A 296 32.89 15.84 -14.36
C LEU A 296 31.63 15.09 -13.91
N GLY A 297 31.77 13.81 -13.57
CA GLY A 297 30.67 12.98 -13.06
C GLY A 297 30.46 13.03 -11.54
N ASN A 298 31.32 13.76 -10.81
CA ASN A 298 31.40 13.71 -9.34
C ASN A 298 31.33 15.09 -8.66
N ARG A 299 30.98 16.14 -9.39
CA ARG A 299 30.91 17.52 -8.86
C ARG A 299 29.78 18.31 -9.48
N LEU A 300 29.09 19.09 -8.67
CA LEU A 300 28.07 20.06 -9.09
C LEU A 300 28.26 21.37 -8.31
N ALA A 301 28.07 22.50 -9.00
CA ALA A 301 27.97 23.82 -8.37
C ALA A 301 26.55 24.33 -8.49
N PHE A 302 26.01 24.95 -7.46
CA PHE A 302 24.68 25.56 -7.48
C PHE A 302 24.78 27.08 -7.41
N SER A 303 23.95 27.76 -8.18
CA SER A 303 23.92 29.22 -8.28
C SER A 303 22.48 29.71 -8.28
N ASP A 304 22.19 30.63 -7.38
CA ASP A 304 20.97 31.43 -7.28
C ASP A 304 21.01 32.59 -8.29
N GLY A 305 21.20 32.24 -9.58
CA GLY A 305 21.33 33.15 -10.71
C GLY A 305 22.28 32.67 -11.80
N PRO A 306 22.25 33.31 -12.98
CA PRO A 306 23.11 32.92 -14.10
C PRO A 306 24.59 33.23 -13.82
N LYS A 307 25.47 32.35 -14.32
CA LYS A 307 26.92 32.61 -14.36
C LYS A 307 27.24 33.77 -15.30
N SER A 308 28.37 34.43 -15.07
CA SER A 308 28.98 35.31 -16.07
C SER A 308 29.65 34.51 -17.20
N ASP A 309 29.92 35.16 -18.34
CA ASP A 309 30.48 34.53 -19.54
C ASP A 309 31.92 34.02 -19.38
N GLY A 310 32.62 34.38 -18.30
CA GLY A 310 33.99 33.94 -18.01
C GLY A 310 34.17 32.45 -17.74
N ARG A 311 33.11 31.64 -17.76
CA ARG A 311 33.14 30.19 -17.48
C ARG A 311 32.38 29.39 -18.56
N PRO A 312 32.84 29.36 -19.82
CA PRO A 312 32.08 28.80 -20.94
C PRO A 312 31.87 27.28 -20.86
N ARG A 313 32.72 26.55 -20.13
CA ARG A 313 32.59 25.10 -19.92
C ARG A 313 31.59 24.70 -18.84
N LEU A 314 31.04 25.67 -18.10
CA LEU A 314 30.00 25.40 -17.11
C LEU A 314 28.63 25.41 -17.80
N LEU A 315 27.98 24.25 -17.84
CA LEU A 315 26.70 24.07 -18.51
C LEU A 315 25.56 24.20 -17.48
N PRO A 316 24.55 25.07 -17.74
CA PRO A 316 23.45 25.28 -16.81
C PRO A 316 22.43 24.14 -16.86
N ARG A 317 21.88 23.80 -15.70
CA ARG A 317 20.77 22.87 -15.48
C ARG A 317 19.80 23.53 -14.49
N PRO A 318 18.77 24.25 -14.96
CA PRO A 318 17.77 24.86 -14.07
C PRO A 318 17.13 23.81 -13.17
N VAL A 319 17.01 24.10 -11.87
CA VAL A 319 16.47 23.17 -10.85
C VAL A 319 15.20 23.71 -10.22
N ALA A 320 15.21 24.97 -9.80
CA ALA A 320 14.07 25.58 -9.14
C ALA A 320 13.97 27.09 -9.44
N LEU A 321 12.80 27.64 -9.22
CA LEU A 321 12.57 29.08 -9.06
C LEU A 321 12.60 29.41 -7.56
N SER A 322 13.46 30.35 -7.20
CA SER A 322 13.59 30.94 -5.86
C SER A 322 12.88 32.29 -5.81
N LEU A 323 12.06 32.48 -4.77
CA LEU A 323 11.56 33.79 -4.38
C LEU A 323 12.44 34.33 -3.27
N PHE A 324 12.79 35.61 -3.37
CA PHE A 324 13.51 36.32 -2.33
C PHE A 324 12.63 37.41 -1.72
N THR A 325 12.97 37.82 -0.51
CA THR A 325 12.27 38.86 0.24
C THR A 325 13.27 39.74 0.97
N LEU A 326 12.83 40.97 1.23
CA LEU A 326 13.48 41.84 2.18
C LEU A 326 13.01 41.48 3.58
N VAL A 327 13.94 41.43 4.52
CA VAL A 327 13.65 41.12 5.92
C VAL A 327 14.08 42.28 6.79
N VAL A 328 13.24 42.65 7.76
CA VAL A 328 13.55 43.70 8.73
C VAL A 328 13.50 43.15 10.14
N HIS A 329 14.26 43.78 11.03
CA HIS A 329 14.08 43.58 12.46
C HIS A 329 12.68 44.08 12.87
N GLU A 330 12.07 43.45 13.87
CA GLU A 330 10.68 43.74 14.27
C GLU A 330 10.44 45.19 14.71
N ASP A 331 11.46 45.82 15.29
CA ASP A 331 11.41 47.21 15.76
C ASP A 331 11.39 48.24 14.61
N ALA A 332 11.65 47.84 13.36
CA ALA A 332 11.55 48.74 12.22
C ALA A 332 10.11 49.24 12.02
N GLY A 333 9.12 48.46 12.46
CA GLY A 333 7.70 48.85 12.43
C GLY A 333 7.13 49.01 11.02
N VAL A 334 7.72 48.35 10.02
CA VAL A 334 7.29 48.41 8.61
C VAL A 334 6.91 47.02 8.10
N GLU A 335 5.86 46.95 7.29
CA GLU A 335 5.37 45.70 6.67
C GLU A 335 5.35 45.76 5.14
N ASP A 336 5.45 46.97 4.57
CA ASP A 336 5.37 47.23 3.14
C ASP A 336 6.24 48.43 2.77
N LEU A 337 6.99 48.29 1.70
CA LEU A 337 7.79 49.35 1.10
C LEU A 337 7.47 49.43 -0.38
N SER A 338 7.28 50.65 -0.90
CA SER A 338 7.28 50.82 -2.34
C SER A 338 8.66 50.52 -2.93
N LEU A 339 8.74 50.08 -4.18
CA LEU A 339 10.00 49.82 -4.84
C LEU A 339 10.90 51.07 -4.87
N LYS A 340 10.29 52.26 -4.97
CA LYS A 340 11.01 53.54 -4.86
C LYS A 340 11.63 53.69 -3.47
N GLN A 341 10.91 53.41 -2.39
CA GLN A 341 11.45 53.52 -1.03
C GLN A 341 12.58 52.53 -0.80
N VAL A 342 12.48 51.30 -1.31
CA VAL A 342 13.59 50.32 -1.26
C VAL A 342 14.84 50.92 -1.92
N ARG A 343 14.71 51.50 -3.12
CA ARG A 343 15.82 52.15 -3.82
C ARG A 343 16.36 53.37 -3.07
N ASP A 344 15.50 54.21 -2.51
CA ASP A 344 15.90 55.39 -1.74
C ASP A 344 16.67 54.98 -0.45
N ILE A 345 16.30 53.87 0.19
CA ILE A 345 17.00 53.30 1.34
C ILE A 345 18.40 52.83 0.94
N TYR A 346 18.50 52.01 -0.11
CA TYR A 346 19.81 51.51 -0.58
C TYR A 346 20.68 52.61 -1.21
N ALA A 347 20.09 53.72 -1.67
CA ALA A 347 20.80 54.92 -2.10
C ALA A 347 21.23 55.82 -0.92
N GLY A 348 20.82 55.52 0.31
CA GLY A 348 21.12 56.33 1.51
C GLY A 348 20.36 57.66 1.57
N THR A 349 19.32 57.84 0.75
CA THR A 349 18.43 59.01 0.82
C THR A 349 17.45 58.87 1.98
N VAL A 350 16.98 57.65 2.22
CA VAL A 350 16.23 57.27 3.42
C VAL A 350 17.18 56.55 4.37
N THR A 351 17.30 57.05 5.59
CA THR A 351 18.25 56.58 6.61
C THR A 351 17.61 56.25 7.94
N ASN A 352 16.31 56.54 8.12
CA ASN A 352 15.54 56.22 9.31
C ASN A 352 14.14 55.71 8.92
N TRP A 353 13.66 54.69 9.62
CA TRP A 353 12.38 54.04 9.31
C TRP A 353 11.17 54.97 9.41
N SER A 354 11.21 56.01 10.25
CA SER A 354 10.15 57.03 10.38
C SER A 354 9.90 57.80 9.08
N GLN A 355 10.90 57.90 8.19
CA GLN A 355 10.77 58.54 6.88
C GLN A 355 9.90 57.71 5.91
N VAL A 356 9.68 56.44 6.22
CA VAL A 356 8.88 55.49 5.44
C VAL A 356 7.76 54.84 6.27
N LYS A 357 7.25 55.58 7.26
CA LYS A 357 6.12 55.20 8.14
C LYS A 357 6.42 54.04 9.11
N GLY A 358 7.69 53.69 9.31
CA GLY A 358 8.12 52.82 10.39
C GLY A 358 8.37 53.57 11.69
N ASN A 359 9.03 52.91 12.64
CA ASN A 359 9.40 53.50 13.92
C ASN A 359 10.59 54.47 13.79
N ASP A 360 10.84 55.29 14.81
CA ASP A 360 11.99 56.19 14.82
C ASP A 360 13.28 55.46 15.23
N VAL A 361 13.81 54.67 14.29
CA VAL A 361 15.05 53.89 14.44
C VAL A 361 15.90 54.05 13.17
N PRO A 362 17.23 54.27 13.29
CA PRO A 362 18.14 54.29 12.14
C PRO A 362 18.10 52.99 11.33
N ILE A 363 18.32 53.09 10.01
CA ILE A 363 18.36 51.91 9.14
C ILE A 363 19.76 51.32 9.11
N HIS A 364 19.87 50.03 9.43
CA HIS A 364 21.09 49.25 9.28
C HIS A 364 21.00 48.26 8.12
N LEU A 365 21.82 48.43 7.10
CA LEU A 365 21.84 47.50 5.96
C LEU A 365 22.75 46.31 6.28
N VAL A 366 22.17 45.13 6.33
CA VAL A 366 22.89 43.85 6.44
C VAL A 366 22.77 43.14 5.10
N SER A 367 23.90 42.78 4.50
CA SER A 367 23.88 42.18 3.15
C SER A 367 24.88 41.05 3.02
N ARG A 368 24.67 40.16 2.05
CA ARG A 368 25.63 39.07 1.81
C ARG A 368 26.90 39.58 1.10
N ASN A 369 28.02 38.91 1.34
CA ASN A 369 29.31 39.19 0.70
C ASN A 369 29.21 39.23 -0.84
N PRO A 370 30.11 39.95 -1.54
CA PRO A 370 30.25 39.86 -2.98
C PRO A 370 30.39 38.41 -3.44
N GLY A 371 29.73 38.04 -4.55
CA GLY A 371 29.69 36.66 -5.05
C GLY A 371 28.46 35.86 -4.62
N SER A 372 27.59 36.45 -3.81
CA SER A 372 26.26 35.94 -3.50
C SER A 372 25.25 36.22 -4.63
N GLY A 373 24.53 35.21 -5.16
CA GLY A 373 23.59 35.46 -6.25
C GLY A 373 22.27 36.09 -5.82
N THR A 374 21.71 35.87 -4.62
CA THR A 374 20.54 36.67 -4.19
C THR A 374 20.91 38.14 -3.94
N ARG A 375 22.17 38.47 -3.63
CA ARG A 375 22.66 39.87 -3.66
C ARG A 375 22.74 40.40 -5.09
N THR A 376 23.36 39.64 -6.00
CA THR A 376 23.41 40.02 -7.42
C THR A 376 21.99 40.25 -7.98
N THR A 377 21.04 39.40 -7.60
CA THR A 377 19.63 39.52 -7.99
C THR A 377 18.98 40.78 -7.40
N LEU A 378 19.26 41.10 -6.13
CA LEU A 378 18.80 42.34 -5.50
C LEU A 378 19.28 43.56 -6.28
N GLU A 379 20.60 43.64 -6.54
CA GLU A 379 21.23 44.73 -7.27
C GLU A 379 20.63 44.87 -8.68
N GLN A 380 20.48 43.76 -9.42
CA GLN A 380 20.02 43.77 -10.80
C GLN A 380 18.52 44.03 -10.96
N GLN A 381 17.67 43.36 -10.18
CA GLN A 381 16.22 43.37 -10.40
C GLN A 381 15.50 44.41 -9.54
N VAL A 382 15.92 44.59 -8.29
CA VAL A 382 15.24 45.48 -7.33
C VAL A 382 15.87 46.87 -7.38
N LEU A 383 17.19 46.96 -7.40
CA LEU A 383 17.94 48.22 -7.40
C LEU A 383 18.26 48.76 -8.80
N ASP A 384 17.66 48.19 -9.86
CA ASP A 384 17.81 48.66 -11.24
C ASP A 384 19.27 48.68 -11.74
N GLY A 385 20.06 47.68 -11.32
CA GLY A 385 21.47 47.55 -11.66
C GLY A 385 22.41 48.41 -10.81
N HIS A 386 21.90 49.16 -9.82
CA HIS A 386 22.75 49.92 -8.90
C HIS A 386 23.39 49.00 -7.85
N PRO A 387 24.71 49.15 -7.60
CA PRO A 387 25.39 48.37 -6.56
C PRO A 387 24.96 48.83 -5.16
N LEU A 388 25.14 47.94 -4.18
CA LEU A 388 24.97 48.31 -2.77
C LEU A 388 25.98 49.41 -2.35
N PRO A 389 25.62 50.27 -1.37
CA PRO A 389 26.51 51.32 -0.89
C PRO A 389 27.74 50.73 -0.18
N ALA A 390 28.77 51.56 0.01
CA ALA A 390 29.99 51.14 0.68
C ALA A 390 29.71 50.61 2.09
N VAL A 391 30.46 49.59 2.50
CA VAL A 391 30.44 49.07 3.88
C VAL A 391 30.91 50.18 4.82
N THR A 392 30.16 50.44 5.89
CA THR A 392 30.55 51.42 6.92
C THR A 392 31.32 50.77 8.06
N THR A 393 31.08 49.49 8.33
CA THR A 393 31.80 48.70 9.34
C THR A 393 32.02 47.26 8.85
N PRO A 394 33.22 46.68 9.02
CA PRO A 394 33.48 45.29 8.63
C PRO A 394 32.81 44.27 9.55
N ASP A 395 32.50 44.66 10.79
CA ASP A 395 31.80 43.83 11.77
C ASP A 395 30.42 44.42 12.03
N CYS A 396 29.38 43.60 11.85
CA CYS A 396 27.99 43.98 12.10
C CYS A 396 27.74 44.34 13.57
N ALA A 397 28.51 43.77 14.51
CA ALA A 397 28.43 44.17 15.92
C ALA A 397 28.91 45.60 16.16
N GLY A 398 29.65 46.18 15.21
CA GLY A 398 30.14 47.57 15.24
C GLY A 398 29.19 48.60 14.63
N LEU A 399 27.95 48.23 14.27
CA LEU A 399 26.94 49.18 13.80
C LEU A 399 26.55 50.16 14.93
N ASP A 400 26.58 51.45 14.62
CA ASP A 400 26.27 52.53 15.58
C ASP A 400 24.76 52.63 15.78
N ARG A 401 24.28 52.40 17.01
CA ARG A 401 22.84 52.36 17.32
C ARG A 401 22.08 53.65 16.97
N ASP A 402 22.77 54.78 16.90
CA ASP A 402 22.14 56.09 16.69
C ASP A 402 22.34 56.62 15.25
N ARG A 403 23.01 55.86 14.38
CA ARG A 403 23.35 56.31 13.01
C ARG A 403 23.15 55.20 11.97
N PRO A 404 22.69 55.52 10.76
CA PRO A 404 22.59 54.52 9.71
C PRO A 404 23.97 53.90 9.40
N GLY A 405 23.97 52.62 9.02
CA GLY A 405 25.21 51.88 8.77
C GLY A 405 25.00 50.68 7.87
N ARG A 406 26.09 50.11 7.36
CA ARG A 406 26.10 48.91 6.55
C ARG A 406 27.23 47.97 6.93
N CYS A 407 26.92 46.68 7.00
CA CYS A 407 27.88 45.59 7.15
C CYS A 407 27.58 44.44 6.16
N GLU A 408 28.50 43.48 6.06
CA GLU A 408 28.38 42.31 5.18
C GLU A 408 28.60 40.99 5.95
N VAL A 409 27.91 39.94 5.53
CA VAL A 409 28.00 38.58 6.12
C VAL A 409 28.03 37.50 5.04
N GLY A 410 28.50 36.29 5.38
CA GLY A 410 28.79 35.25 4.38
C GLY A 410 27.59 34.48 3.82
N GLY A 411 26.51 34.29 4.57
CA GLY A 411 25.45 33.34 4.19
C GLY A 411 24.07 33.71 4.73
N THR A 412 23.05 33.02 4.21
CA THR A 412 21.63 33.26 4.55
C THR A 412 21.37 33.18 6.05
N GLY A 413 21.80 32.12 6.73
CA GLY A 413 21.57 31.95 8.17
C GLY A 413 22.16 33.12 8.97
N THR A 414 23.45 33.41 8.76
CA THR A 414 24.13 34.52 9.44
C THR A 414 23.49 35.87 9.15
N LEU A 415 22.96 36.09 7.95
CA LEU A 415 22.22 37.33 7.64
C LEU A 415 20.94 37.43 8.45
N LEU A 416 20.14 36.37 8.49
CA LEU A 416 18.89 36.35 9.27
C LEU A 416 19.18 36.51 10.77
N ASP A 417 20.17 35.79 11.31
CA ASP A 417 20.64 35.93 12.69
C ASP A 417 21.05 37.39 12.99
N THR A 418 21.79 38.02 12.07
CA THR A 418 22.27 39.39 12.25
C THR A 418 21.12 40.39 12.21
N VAL A 419 20.16 40.22 11.30
CA VAL A 419 18.97 41.08 11.23
C VAL A 419 18.13 40.93 12.50
N ALA A 420 17.90 39.70 12.97
CA ALA A 420 17.19 39.42 14.22
C ALA A 420 17.87 40.02 15.45
N ALA A 421 19.21 40.12 15.46
CA ALA A 421 19.97 40.66 16.58
C ALA A 421 20.21 42.19 16.51
N THR A 422 19.83 42.84 15.41
CA THR A 422 20.21 44.23 15.13
C THR A 422 18.97 45.12 14.97
N PRO A 423 18.61 45.92 16.00
CA PRO A 423 17.59 46.96 15.92
C PRO A 423 17.68 47.80 14.64
N GLY A 424 16.58 48.02 13.95
CA GLY A 424 16.52 48.81 12.71
C GLY A 424 17.16 48.14 11.48
N ALA A 425 17.58 46.87 11.55
CA ALA A 425 18.21 46.21 10.42
C ALA A 425 17.24 45.91 9.27
N LEU A 426 17.77 46.02 8.05
CA LEU A 426 17.21 45.57 6.78
C LEU A 426 18.20 44.62 6.11
N GLY A 427 17.74 43.42 5.78
CA GLY A 427 18.47 42.44 5.01
C GLY A 427 17.64 41.82 3.90
N HIS A 428 18.19 40.77 3.28
CA HIS A 428 17.55 40.07 2.17
C HIS A 428 17.76 38.55 2.31
N SER A 429 16.75 37.75 1.98
CA SER A 429 16.79 36.30 2.13
C SER A 429 15.81 35.59 1.21
N GLU A 430 15.92 34.27 1.13
CA GLU A 430 14.95 33.37 0.52
C GLU A 430 13.68 33.34 1.37
N VAL A 431 12.51 33.37 0.73
CA VAL A 431 11.20 33.41 1.43
C VAL A 431 11.06 32.27 2.44
N GLY A 432 11.45 31.05 2.06
CA GLY A 432 11.36 29.89 2.94
C GLY A 432 12.32 29.94 4.13
N ALA A 433 13.52 30.52 3.96
CA ALA A 433 14.48 30.68 5.04
C ALA A 433 14.03 31.78 6.02
N ALA A 434 13.57 32.91 5.50
CA ALA A 434 13.00 33.99 6.30
C ALA A 434 11.75 33.56 7.08
N ALA A 435 10.87 32.75 6.47
CA ALA A 435 9.65 32.26 7.13
C ALA A 435 9.93 31.26 8.26
N ALA A 436 11.09 30.59 8.22
CA ALA A 436 11.51 29.62 9.22
C ALA A 436 12.42 30.22 10.31
N HIS A 437 12.60 31.54 10.31
CA HIS A 437 13.46 32.26 11.24
C HIS A 437 12.63 33.20 12.09
N ASP A 438 12.77 33.09 13.41
CA ASP A 438 12.07 33.96 14.36
C ASP A 438 12.70 35.37 14.36
N ASP A 439 11.98 36.34 14.92
CA ASP A 439 12.45 37.72 15.16
C ASP A 439 12.88 38.52 13.91
N VAL A 440 12.51 38.05 12.73
CA VAL A 440 12.59 38.79 11.47
C VAL A 440 11.22 38.90 10.82
N ARG A 441 10.96 40.02 10.12
CA ARG A 441 9.71 40.24 9.39
C ARG A 441 9.96 40.39 7.90
N GLN A 442 9.20 39.65 7.10
CA GLN A 442 9.22 39.81 5.65
C GLN A 442 8.49 41.09 5.25
N VAL A 443 9.06 41.83 4.31
CA VAL A 443 8.51 43.10 3.82
C VAL A 443 7.91 42.90 2.43
N ARG A 444 6.69 43.41 2.25
CA ARG A 444 6.03 43.47 0.94
C ARG A 444 6.66 44.57 0.08
N ILE A 445 6.66 44.37 -1.23
CA ILE A 445 7.13 45.36 -2.20
C ILE A 445 5.94 45.83 -3.02
N ASP A 446 5.66 47.14 -3.00
CA ASP A 446 4.50 47.75 -3.66
C ASP A 446 3.16 47.10 -3.28
N GLY A 447 3.03 46.66 -2.02
CA GLY A 447 1.85 45.97 -1.51
C GLY A 447 1.82 44.46 -1.76
N TYR A 448 2.73 43.93 -2.59
CA TYR A 448 2.75 42.52 -2.98
C TYR A 448 3.67 41.68 -2.07
N PRO A 449 3.17 40.55 -1.52
CA PRO A 449 4.02 39.56 -0.86
C PRO A 449 4.86 38.77 -1.86
N ALA A 450 5.99 38.25 -1.40
CA ALA A 450 6.90 37.41 -2.16
C ALA A 450 6.26 36.04 -2.46
N THR A 451 5.49 35.96 -3.54
CA THR A 451 4.69 34.80 -3.93
C THR A 451 4.95 34.43 -5.39
N LEU A 452 4.70 33.16 -5.74
CA LEU A 452 4.82 32.69 -7.12
C LEU A 452 3.84 33.42 -8.04
N GLU A 453 2.60 33.56 -7.60
CA GLU A 453 1.57 34.29 -8.33
C GLU A 453 1.99 35.74 -8.60
N GLY A 454 2.55 36.44 -7.60
CA GLY A 454 3.05 37.80 -7.76
C GLY A 454 4.22 37.88 -8.76
N ALA A 455 5.11 36.88 -8.77
CA ALA A 455 6.20 36.80 -9.75
C ALA A 455 5.67 36.50 -11.17
N ASP A 456 4.71 35.59 -11.33
CA ASP A 456 4.09 35.23 -12.61
C ASP A 456 3.33 36.40 -13.24
N GLN A 457 2.66 37.21 -12.41
CA GLN A 457 1.96 38.41 -12.83
C GLN A 457 2.91 39.61 -13.09
N GLY A 458 4.21 39.46 -12.80
CA GLY A 458 5.19 40.55 -12.90
C GLY A 458 5.02 41.64 -11.84
N ALA A 459 4.19 41.41 -10.82
CA ALA A 459 3.92 42.34 -9.74
C ALA A 459 4.99 42.32 -8.64
N TYR A 460 5.71 41.20 -8.49
CA TYR A 460 6.79 41.06 -7.51
C TYR A 460 8.14 40.80 -8.20
N PRO A 461 9.12 41.72 -8.08
CA PRO A 461 10.31 41.70 -8.94
C PRO A 461 11.45 40.84 -8.41
N TYR A 462 11.40 40.34 -7.17
CA TYR A 462 12.58 39.78 -6.50
C TYR A 462 12.59 38.24 -6.50
N TRP A 463 13.04 37.65 -7.60
CA TRP A 463 13.08 36.20 -7.79
C TRP A 463 14.23 35.78 -8.71
N GLN A 464 14.66 34.52 -8.65
CA GLN A 464 15.70 34.02 -9.54
C GLN A 464 15.60 32.52 -9.76
N THR A 465 16.14 32.03 -10.88
CA THR A 465 16.33 30.61 -11.12
C THR A 465 17.54 30.07 -10.35
N GLU A 466 17.33 29.02 -9.57
CA GLU A 466 18.40 28.16 -9.06
C GLU A 466 18.88 27.23 -10.15
N ILE A 467 20.17 27.31 -10.45
CA ILE A 467 20.81 26.60 -11.54
C ILE A 467 21.89 25.71 -10.96
N ALA A 468 21.79 24.41 -11.20
CA ALA A 468 22.91 23.50 -11.06
C ALA A 468 23.81 23.64 -12.28
N TYR A 469 25.11 23.70 -12.06
CA TYR A 469 26.13 23.76 -13.09
C TYR A 469 26.96 22.48 -13.07
N THR A 470 27.15 21.93 -14.27
CA THR A 470 28.11 20.87 -14.55
C THR A 470 29.31 21.47 -15.28
N TYR A 471 30.49 20.88 -15.12
CA TYR A 471 31.60 21.16 -16.04
C TYR A 471 31.50 20.16 -17.19
N GLY A 472 31.15 20.60 -18.40
CA GLY A 472 30.83 19.70 -19.53
C GLY A 472 29.62 18.80 -19.27
N GLU A 473 29.41 17.81 -20.14
CA GLU A 473 28.29 16.86 -20.01
C GLU A 473 28.69 15.67 -19.12
N PRO A 474 28.11 15.48 -17.92
CA PRO A 474 28.48 14.37 -17.05
C PRO A 474 28.09 13.02 -17.68
N PRO A 475 28.84 11.93 -17.44
CA PRO A 475 28.41 10.59 -17.84
C PRO A 475 27.01 10.27 -17.27
N ALA A 476 26.15 9.65 -18.06
CA ALA A 476 24.74 9.44 -17.71
C ALA A 476 24.53 8.57 -16.45
N ASP A 477 25.49 7.66 -16.20
CA ASP A 477 25.58 6.74 -15.07
C ASP A 477 26.34 7.32 -13.86
N SER A 478 26.83 8.56 -13.95
CA SER A 478 27.57 9.21 -12.87
C SER A 478 26.66 9.70 -11.73
N ILE A 479 27.22 9.81 -10.52
CA ILE A 479 26.52 10.34 -9.36
C ILE A 479 26.02 11.77 -9.55
N ALA A 480 26.73 12.61 -10.31
CA ALA A 480 26.26 13.95 -10.66
C ALA A 480 24.98 13.90 -11.52
N ALA A 481 24.93 13.04 -12.53
CA ALA A 481 23.75 12.87 -13.36
C ALA A 481 22.57 12.25 -12.58
N GLY A 482 22.83 11.24 -11.75
CA GLY A 482 21.83 10.63 -10.86
C GLY A 482 21.24 11.63 -9.87
N PHE A 483 22.07 12.43 -9.21
CA PHE A 483 21.62 13.43 -8.25
C PHE A 483 20.81 14.56 -8.91
N LEU A 484 21.16 14.99 -10.13
CA LEU A 484 20.37 15.95 -10.90
C LEU A 484 18.97 15.40 -11.25
N ARG A 485 18.87 14.14 -11.67
CA ARG A 485 17.56 13.48 -11.91
C ARG A 485 16.76 13.37 -10.63
N TYR A 486 17.39 12.94 -9.54
CA TYR A 486 16.76 12.87 -8.23
C TYR A 486 16.14 14.21 -7.80
N LEU A 487 16.88 15.33 -7.94
CA LEU A 487 16.34 16.66 -7.64
C LEU A 487 15.16 17.05 -8.55
N ALA A 488 15.11 16.51 -9.77
CA ALA A 488 14.06 16.73 -10.74
C ALA A 488 12.89 15.73 -10.62
N ASP A 489 12.96 14.74 -9.73
CA ASP A 489 11.94 13.69 -9.53
C ASP A 489 11.37 13.64 -8.10
N GLU A 490 10.24 12.94 -7.95
CA GLU A 490 9.31 12.91 -6.79
C GLU A 490 9.89 13.47 -5.48
N VAL A 491 10.67 12.67 -4.73
CA VAL A 491 11.18 13.03 -3.40
C VAL A 491 12.10 14.25 -3.44
N GLY A 492 12.93 14.40 -4.47
CA GLY A 492 13.79 15.58 -4.61
C GLY A 492 12.99 16.86 -4.88
N LYS A 493 11.96 16.78 -5.73
CA LYS A 493 11.02 17.89 -5.98
C LYS A 493 10.27 18.28 -4.72
N ASP A 494 9.83 17.32 -3.92
CA ASP A 494 9.17 17.56 -2.64
C ASP A 494 10.08 18.30 -1.65
N ILE A 495 11.37 17.93 -1.59
CA ILE A 495 12.36 18.61 -0.75
C ILE A 495 12.52 20.07 -1.19
N VAL A 496 12.66 20.32 -2.50
CA VAL A 496 12.73 21.69 -3.06
C VAL A 496 11.51 22.52 -2.62
N ARG A 497 10.29 21.97 -2.77
CA ARG A 497 9.04 22.62 -2.32
C ARG A 497 9.03 22.91 -0.83
N SER A 498 9.46 21.94 -0.01
CA SER A 498 9.44 22.06 1.46
C SER A 498 10.30 23.20 1.99
N LYS A 499 11.24 23.73 1.19
CA LYS A 499 12.11 24.86 1.55
C LYS A 499 11.69 26.18 0.91
N GLY A 500 10.49 26.25 0.31
CA GLY A 500 9.93 27.48 -0.26
C GLY A 500 10.40 27.80 -1.68
N HIS A 501 10.98 26.83 -2.39
CA HIS A 501 11.34 26.95 -3.79
C HIS A 501 10.34 26.19 -4.67
N ARG A 502 10.23 26.58 -5.94
CA ARG A 502 9.34 25.90 -6.90
C ARG A 502 10.17 25.09 -7.91
N PRO A 503 10.07 23.75 -7.96
CA PRO A 503 10.76 22.97 -8.99
C PRO A 503 10.46 23.48 -10.40
N CYS A 504 11.49 23.59 -11.25
CA CYS A 504 11.31 24.05 -12.64
C CYS A 504 10.31 23.20 -13.42
N ALA A 505 10.29 21.89 -13.14
CA ALA A 505 9.40 20.92 -13.77
C ALA A 505 7.89 21.21 -13.54
N GLU A 506 7.56 22.08 -12.59
CA GLU A 506 6.18 22.41 -12.20
C GLU A 506 5.74 23.82 -12.62
N LEU A 507 6.57 24.50 -13.41
CA LEU A 507 6.24 25.78 -14.04
C LEU A 507 5.61 25.54 -15.41
N ASP A 508 4.82 26.50 -15.89
CA ASP A 508 4.16 26.39 -17.21
C ASP A 508 5.16 26.26 -18.36
N LYS A 509 6.36 26.84 -18.21
CA LYS A 509 7.48 26.73 -19.15
C LYS A 509 8.73 26.14 -18.45
N PRO A 510 8.78 24.82 -18.24
CA PRO A 510 9.84 24.18 -17.44
C PRO A 510 11.26 24.44 -17.93
N LEU A 511 11.45 24.52 -19.26
CA LEU A 511 12.76 24.77 -19.87
C LEU A 511 13.31 26.18 -19.61
N LEU A 512 12.41 27.15 -19.42
CA LEU A 512 12.81 28.53 -19.14
C LEU A 512 13.01 28.76 -17.65
N CYS A 513 12.38 27.94 -16.81
CA CYS A 513 12.38 28.04 -15.35
C CYS A 513 12.28 29.47 -14.82
N ARG A 514 11.33 30.22 -15.36
CA ARG A 514 11.09 31.63 -15.03
C ARG A 514 9.59 31.92 -15.07
N PRO A 515 9.12 32.95 -14.35
CA PRO A 515 7.73 33.36 -14.34
C PRO A 515 7.26 33.85 -15.71
N ASP A 516 5.98 33.64 -16.02
CA ASP A 516 5.42 33.83 -17.37
C ASP A 516 5.33 35.30 -17.80
N GLY A 517 5.06 36.22 -16.88
CA GLY A 517 5.02 37.67 -17.11
C GLY A 517 6.40 38.34 -17.21
N SER A 518 7.49 37.58 -17.09
CA SER A 518 8.85 38.14 -17.16
C SER A 518 9.18 38.60 -18.58
N PRO A 519 9.69 39.84 -18.78
CA PRO A 519 10.23 40.23 -20.08
C PRO A 519 11.23 39.18 -20.58
N ALA A 520 11.17 38.82 -21.86
CA ALA A 520 12.32 38.16 -22.49
C ALA A 520 13.52 39.09 -22.28
N GLY A 521 14.58 38.58 -21.66
CA GLY A 521 15.70 39.39 -21.17
C GLY A 521 16.19 40.41 -22.20
N ARG A 522 16.52 41.60 -21.71
CA ARG A 522 17.34 42.57 -22.43
C ARG A 522 18.80 42.16 -22.37
#